data_AF-A0A9D7EDP6-F1
#
_entry.id   AF-A0A9D7EDP6-F1
#
_cell.length_a   1.000
_cell.length_b   1.000
_cell.length_c   1.000
_cell.angle_alpha   90.00
_cell.angle_beta   90.00
_cell.angle_gamma   90.00
#
_symmetry.space_group_name_H-M   'P 1'
#
loop_
_entity.id
_entity.type
_entity.pdbx_description
1 polymer ?
#
loop_
_entity_poly.entity_id
_entity_poly.type
_entity_poly.pdbx_seq_one_letter_code
_entity_poly.pdbx_strand_id
1 'polypeptide(L)'
;MKKLILFLLIALSTAQAQIVITPAVAGNGDSDSIVVSFCTFDTTMYPVIADADSIIALRFGPDAVLIDSLTQSSPAMFHPRHGWYEIHYRASDGAGRLGIYHVYVRVKIGGAWRGAATGSYQVIGDDVGDYFADIANAVSSSGSGAYACTLYVYDSGSSSAVAGAFVRLLNSDQSAVAAMGNSDPNGRLVFSLDDHEYAAYVNQNGYSQAVVPTLVDFNPGGANDTIWLTRFDPGQTPTANLCRVYGYVQSLDGRGIDGVIVTARIQKSPLLFDGVIISPFALTTTTDSSGYWYLDLIPSGALDPDDTKYDVTLHYPSGTILRKQLPIPNEASFWMRW
;
A
#
# COMPACT_ATOMS: atom_id res chain seq x y z
N MET A 1 25.18 -30.05 65.45
CA MET A 1 25.12 -29.70 64.02
C MET A 1 23.84 -30.28 63.42
N LYS A 2 22.85 -29.45 63.12
CA LYS A 2 21.55 -29.87 62.54
C LYS A 2 21.70 -29.95 61.03
N LYS A 3 21.47 -31.13 60.43
CA LYS A 3 21.50 -31.32 58.98
C LYS A 3 20.18 -30.79 58.40
N LEU A 4 20.27 -29.74 57.59
CA LEU A 4 19.17 -29.24 56.76
C LEU A 4 18.97 -30.25 55.62
N ILE A 5 17.79 -30.86 55.53
CA ILE A 5 17.36 -31.62 54.35
C ILE A 5 16.63 -30.63 53.44
N LEU A 6 17.24 -30.31 52.30
CA LEU A 6 16.64 -29.49 51.26
C LEU A 6 15.67 -30.35 50.45
N PHE A 7 14.37 -30.14 50.62
CA PHE A 7 13.34 -30.66 49.72
C PHE A 7 13.27 -29.75 48.49
N LEU A 8 13.89 -30.17 47.39
CA LEU A 8 13.73 -29.51 46.09
C LEU A 8 12.44 -30.04 45.45
N LEU A 9 11.33 -29.32 45.65
CA LEU A 9 10.08 -29.58 44.94
C LEU A 9 10.21 -29.00 43.53
N ILE A 10 10.77 -29.77 42.59
CA ILE A 10 10.65 -29.44 41.17
C ILE A 10 9.21 -29.76 40.79
N ALA A 11 8.36 -28.73 40.75
CA ALA A 11 7.11 -28.81 40.01
C ALA A 11 7.51 -28.95 38.53
N LEU A 12 7.63 -30.20 38.06
CA LEU A 12 7.69 -30.49 36.63
C LEU A 12 6.38 -29.99 36.05
N SER A 13 6.44 -28.82 35.40
CA SER A 13 5.37 -28.33 34.55
C SER A 13 5.02 -29.47 33.58
N THR A 14 3.75 -29.88 33.57
CA THR A 14 3.24 -30.89 32.63
C THR A 14 3.65 -30.48 31.22
N ALA A 15 4.36 -31.35 30.52
CA ALA A 15 4.77 -31.15 29.13
C ALA A 15 3.57 -30.66 28.31
N GLN A 16 3.58 -29.38 27.92
CA GLN A 16 2.64 -28.85 26.94
C GLN A 16 3.08 -29.40 25.58
N ALA A 17 2.36 -30.38 25.07
CA ALA A 17 2.51 -30.78 23.67
C ALA A 17 1.89 -29.68 22.81
N GLN A 18 2.71 -28.93 22.07
CA GLN A 18 2.24 -27.91 21.14
C GLN A 18 2.04 -28.57 19.77
N ILE A 19 0.81 -28.55 19.26
CA ILE A 19 0.53 -28.87 17.85
C ILE A 19 0.69 -27.54 17.09
N VAL A 20 1.69 -27.47 16.21
CA VAL A 20 1.83 -26.34 15.28
C VAL A 20 1.17 -26.77 13.97
N ILE A 21 -0.08 -26.33 13.77
CA ILE A 21 -0.77 -26.40 12.48
C ILE A 21 -0.65 -25.02 11.86
N THR A 22 0.12 -24.87 10.78
CA THR A 22 0.19 -23.60 10.05
C THR A 22 0.11 -23.74 8.53
N PRO A 23 -0.93 -24.37 7.94
CA PRO A 23 -1.35 -24.05 6.59
C PRO A 23 -2.51 -23.04 6.60
N ALA A 24 -2.35 -21.93 5.89
CA ALA A 24 -3.49 -21.22 5.31
C ALA A 24 -3.90 -22.01 4.07
N VAL A 25 -5.14 -22.53 4.04
CA VAL A 25 -5.66 -23.25 2.87
C VAL A 25 -6.54 -22.28 2.09
N ALA A 26 -6.12 -21.97 0.86
CA ALA A 26 -6.94 -21.27 -0.10
C ALA A 26 -7.86 -22.29 -0.79
N GLY A 27 -9.16 -22.15 -0.54
CA GLY A 27 -10.21 -23.00 -1.09
C GLY A 27 -11.32 -23.23 -0.06
N ASN A 28 -12.54 -22.83 -0.40
CA ASN A 28 -13.78 -23.28 0.27
C ASN A 28 -14.61 -24.21 -0.63
N GLY A 29 -13.98 -24.91 -1.56
CA GLY A 29 -14.60 -25.96 -2.35
C GLY A 29 -15.03 -27.13 -1.49
N ASP A 30 -16.07 -27.85 -1.93
CA ASP A 30 -16.62 -29.02 -1.23
C ASP A 30 -15.60 -30.16 -1.01
N SER A 31 -14.44 -30.09 -1.66
CA SER A 31 -13.34 -31.06 -1.60
C SER A 31 -12.14 -30.62 -0.75
N ASP A 32 -12.12 -29.40 -0.20
CA ASP A 32 -10.93 -28.92 0.50
C ASP A 32 -10.72 -29.66 1.81
N SER A 33 -9.49 -30.07 2.05
CA SER A 33 -9.12 -30.87 3.21
C SER A 33 -7.88 -30.31 3.89
N ILE A 34 -7.85 -30.40 5.21
CA ILE A 34 -6.64 -30.18 6.00
C ILE A 34 -6.13 -31.52 6.53
N VAL A 35 -4.81 -31.61 6.69
CA VAL A 35 -4.15 -32.72 7.35
C VAL A 35 -3.56 -32.22 8.66
N VAL A 36 -3.95 -32.87 9.75
CA VAL A 36 -3.43 -32.59 11.09
C VAL A 36 -2.53 -33.73 11.50
N SER A 37 -1.22 -33.48 11.54
CA SER A 37 -0.22 -34.47 11.93
C SER A 37 0.33 -34.17 13.34
N PHE A 38 0.48 -35.19 14.17
CA PHE A 38 1.06 -35.07 15.52
C PHE A 38 1.77 -36.35 15.94
N CYS A 39 2.68 -36.25 16.91
CA CYS A 39 3.41 -37.39 17.45
C CYS A 39 3.27 -37.48 18.97
N THR A 40 3.38 -38.69 19.51
CA THR A 40 3.48 -38.96 20.94
C THR A 40 4.86 -39.47 21.28
N PHE A 41 5.41 -39.00 22.40
CA PHE A 41 6.73 -39.37 22.88
C PHE A 41 6.63 -39.97 24.28
N ASP A 42 7.34 -41.07 24.51
CA ASP A 42 7.65 -41.53 25.85
C ASP A 42 8.78 -40.67 26.42
N THR A 43 8.50 -39.96 27.52
CA THR A 43 9.48 -39.07 28.17
C THR A 43 10.19 -39.73 29.35
N THR A 44 9.96 -41.02 29.63
CA THR A 44 10.37 -41.66 30.88
C THR A 44 11.87 -41.97 30.92
N MET A 45 12.53 -42.21 29.78
CA MET A 45 13.98 -42.50 29.74
C MET A 45 14.77 -41.84 28.59
N TYR A 46 14.10 -41.42 27.51
CA TYR A 46 14.62 -40.59 26.42
C TYR A 46 13.42 -40.29 25.51
N PRO A 47 13.26 -39.11 24.88
CA PRO A 47 12.13 -38.86 23.98
C PRO A 47 12.19 -39.82 22.78
N VAL A 48 11.48 -40.93 22.89
CA VAL A 48 11.30 -41.94 21.84
C VAL A 48 9.84 -41.89 21.43
N ILE A 49 9.60 -41.91 20.12
CA ILE A 49 8.24 -41.99 19.58
C ILE A 49 7.59 -43.27 20.11
N ALA A 50 6.42 -43.14 20.71
CA ALA A 50 5.72 -44.24 21.37
C ALA A 50 4.23 -44.18 21.08
N ASP A 51 3.57 -45.33 20.98
CA ASP A 51 2.13 -45.42 20.73
C ASP A 51 1.30 -44.95 21.93
N ALA A 52 0.21 -44.24 21.67
CA ALA A 52 -0.84 -43.98 22.63
C ALA A 52 -1.81 -45.18 22.77
N ASP A 53 -2.35 -45.40 23.97
CA ASP A 53 -3.38 -46.42 24.22
C ASP A 53 -4.71 -46.05 23.56
N SER A 54 -5.03 -44.75 23.56
CA SER A 54 -6.20 -44.21 22.87
C SER A 54 -6.04 -42.72 22.59
N ILE A 55 -6.69 -42.27 21.52
CA ILE A 55 -6.69 -40.89 21.05
C ILE A 55 -8.13 -40.42 20.89
N ILE A 56 -8.39 -39.18 21.30
CA ILE A 56 -9.58 -38.43 20.92
C ILE A 56 -9.13 -37.11 20.30
N ALA A 57 -9.62 -36.81 19.12
CA ALA A 57 -9.42 -35.54 18.45
C ALA A 57 -10.78 -34.84 18.27
N LEU A 58 -10.85 -33.60 18.72
CA LEU A 58 -12.03 -32.75 18.66
C LEU A 58 -11.74 -31.58 17.74
N ARG A 59 -12.71 -31.22 16.90
CA ARG A 59 -12.62 -30.04 16.03
C ARG A 59 -13.78 -29.10 16.32
N PHE A 60 -13.48 -27.83 16.52
CA PHE A 60 -14.45 -26.78 16.82
C PHE A 60 -14.49 -25.76 15.69
N GLY A 61 -15.70 -25.27 15.41
CA GLY A 61 -15.95 -24.23 14.41
C GLY A 61 -15.57 -22.83 14.88
N PRO A 62 -15.69 -21.83 14.01
CA PRO A 62 -15.49 -20.41 14.35
C PRO A 62 -16.42 -19.88 15.45
N ASP A 63 -17.55 -20.55 15.65
CA ASP A 63 -18.53 -20.30 16.71
C ASP A 63 -18.25 -21.09 18.00
N ALA A 64 -17.09 -21.73 18.09
CA ALA A 64 -16.69 -22.63 19.17
C ALA A 64 -17.61 -23.86 19.37
N VAL A 65 -18.46 -24.19 18.39
CA VAL A 65 -19.30 -25.39 18.42
C VAL A 65 -18.46 -26.61 17.99
N LEU A 66 -18.64 -27.74 18.67
CA LEU A 66 -18.00 -29.00 18.30
C LEU A 66 -18.56 -29.50 16.96
N ILE A 67 -17.70 -29.64 15.97
CA ILE A 67 -18.03 -30.12 14.62
C ILE A 67 -17.71 -31.61 14.48
N ASP A 68 -16.51 -32.02 14.88
CA ASP A 68 -16.07 -33.41 14.77
C ASP A 68 -15.50 -33.94 16.09
N SER A 69 -15.72 -35.23 16.33
CA SER A 69 -15.11 -35.99 17.40
C SER A 69 -14.64 -37.33 16.84
N LEU A 70 -13.33 -37.46 16.65
CA LEU A 70 -12.69 -38.64 16.10
C LEU A 70 -11.94 -39.41 17.18
N THR A 71 -12.00 -40.74 17.11
CA THR A 71 -11.19 -41.64 17.94
C THR A 71 -10.09 -42.28 17.10
N GLN A 72 -9.14 -42.95 17.75
CA GLN A 72 -8.07 -43.70 17.07
C GLN A 72 -8.59 -44.78 16.08
N SER A 73 -9.83 -45.24 16.24
CA SER A 73 -10.46 -46.22 15.33
C SER A 73 -11.21 -45.57 14.16
N SER A 74 -11.21 -44.24 14.06
CA SER A 74 -11.84 -43.53 12.95
C SER A 74 -11.15 -43.86 11.62
N PRO A 75 -11.88 -44.06 10.52
CA PRO A 75 -11.28 -44.22 9.19
C PRO A 75 -10.53 -42.96 8.71
N ALA A 76 -10.79 -41.80 9.32
CA ALA A 76 -10.07 -40.55 9.05
C ALA A 76 -8.74 -40.43 9.82
N MET A 77 -8.41 -41.39 10.68
CA MET A 77 -7.15 -41.46 11.44
C MET A 77 -6.18 -42.40 10.72
N PHE A 78 -5.04 -41.86 10.29
CA PHE A 78 -3.98 -42.60 9.62
C PHE A 78 -2.79 -42.83 10.57
N HIS A 79 -2.01 -43.86 10.26
CA HIS A 79 -0.82 -44.29 11.01
C HIS A 79 -1.03 -44.58 12.53
N PRO A 80 -2.14 -45.21 12.98
CA PRO A 80 -2.48 -45.26 14.41
C PRO A 80 -1.53 -46.07 15.34
N ARG A 81 -0.42 -46.62 14.84
CA ARG A 81 0.48 -47.55 15.57
C ARG A 81 1.99 -47.29 15.34
N HIS A 82 2.37 -46.04 15.14
CA HIS A 82 3.78 -45.68 15.00
C HIS A 82 4.19 -44.48 15.88
N GLY A 83 3.37 -44.11 16.86
CA GLY A 83 3.49 -42.89 17.66
C GLY A 83 3.45 -41.59 16.84
N TRP A 84 3.11 -41.68 15.55
CA TRP A 84 2.86 -40.58 14.62
C TRP A 84 1.47 -40.80 14.02
N TYR A 85 0.65 -39.75 14.02
CA TYR A 85 -0.76 -39.80 13.68
C TYR A 85 -1.09 -38.70 12.69
N GLU A 86 -1.98 -39.00 11.75
CA GLU A 86 -2.53 -38.00 10.84
C GLU A 86 -4.05 -38.06 10.82
N ILE A 87 -4.69 -36.90 10.82
CA ILE A 87 -6.14 -36.77 10.74
C ILE A 87 -6.49 -35.91 9.55
N HIS A 88 -7.36 -36.43 8.69
CA HIS A 88 -7.86 -35.69 7.54
C HIS A 88 -9.24 -35.13 7.89
N TYR A 89 -9.37 -33.81 7.91
CA TYR A 89 -10.66 -33.13 8.01
C TYR A 89 -11.00 -32.45 6.69
N ARG A 90 -12.29 -32.32 6.36
CA ARG A 90 -12.73 -31.28 5.43
C ARG A 90 -12.31 -29.92 6.00
N ALA A 91 -11.82 -28.96 5.21
CA ALA A 91 -11.33 -27.68 5.73
C ALA A 91 -12.44 -26.92 6.48
N SER A 92 -13.59 -26.72 5.85
CA SER A 92 -14.78 -26.12 6.48
C SER A 92 -15.72 -27.13 7.14
N ASP A 93 -16.72 -26.63 7.86
CA ASP A 93 -17.90 -27.42 8.23
C ASP A 93 -18.78 -27.74 7.01
N GLY A 94 -19.81 -28.57 7.19
CA GLY A 94 -20.75 -28.90 6.11
C GLY A 94 -21.57 -27.71 5.60
N ALA A 95 -21.48 -26.55 6.25
CA ALA A 95 -22.13 -25.31 5.85
C ALA A 95 -21.16 -24.33 5.14
N GLY A 96 -19.88 -24.70 4.97
CA GLY A 96 -18.89 -23.87 4.29
C GLY A 96 -18.51 -22.60 5.04
N ARG A 97 -18.63 -22.58 6.38
CA ARG A 97 -18.35 -21.36 7.17
C ARG A 97 -16.88 -20.96 7.12
N LEU A 98 -16.64 -19.68 6.89
CA LEU A 98 -15.32 -19.06 6.95
C LEU A 98 -14.96 -18.71 8.41
N GLY A 99 -13.66 -18.65 8.72
CA GLY A 99 -13.15 -18.25 10.03
C GLY A 99 -12.08 -19.18 10.59
N ILE A 100 -11.76 -19.00 11.87
CA ILE A 100 -10.74 -19.79 12.57
C ILE A 100 -11.39 -21.03 13.17
N TYR A 101 -10.84 -22.19 12.86
CA TYR A 101 -11.21 -23.48 13.43
C TYR A 101 -10.13 -23.92 14.42
N HIS A 102 -10.56 -24.65 15.45
CA HIS A 102 -9.66 -25.16 16.49
C HIS A 102 -9.67 -26.68 16.50
N VAL A 103 -8.49 -27.28 16.62
CA VAL A 103 -8.31 -28.73 16.78
C VAL A 103 -7.70 -29.00 18.14
N TYR A 104 -8.30 -29.93 18.87
CA TYR A 104 -7.89 -30.33 20.21
C TYR A 104 -7.71 -31.85 20.26
N VAL A 105 -6.49 -32.30 20.49
CA VAL A 105 -6.15 -33.73 20.57
C VAL A 105 -5.84 -34.08 22.02
N ARG A 106 -6.42 -35.17 22.52
CA ARG A 106 -6.04 -35.79 23.80
C ARG A 106 -5.56 -37.21 23.58
N VAL A 107 -4.58 -37.61 24.37
CA VAL A 107 -4.00 -38.96 24.34
C VAL A 107 -4.03 -39.61 25.72
N LYS A 108 -4.35 -40.90 25.75
CA LYS A 108 -4.37 -41.76 26.93
C LYS A 108 -3.16 -42.68 26.90
N ILE A 109 -2.44 -42.78 28.02
CA ILE A 109 -1.28 -43.67 28.20
C ILE A 109 -1.36 -44.27 29.60
N GLY A 110 -1.18 -45.59 29.71
CA GLY A 110 -1.32 -46.33 30.95
C GLY A 110 -2.71 -46.18 31.58
N GLY A 111 -3.75 -46.09 30.76
CA GLY A 111 -5.12 -45.93 31.26
C GLY A 111 -5.50 -44.52 31.79
N ALA A 112 -4.60 -43.53 31.70
CA ALA A 112 -4.86 -42.15 32.13
C ALA A 112 -4.67 -41.14 30.98
N TRP A 113 -5.40 -40.03 31.00
CA TRP A 113 -5.18 -38.92 30.05
C TRP A 113 -3.88 -38.20 30.41
N ARG A 114 -2.90 -38.19 29.49
CA ARG A 114 -1.53 -37.73 29.78
C ARG A 114 -1.02 -36.62 28.88
N GLY A 115 -1.60 -36.43 27.69
CA GLY A 115 -1.22 -35.36 26.77
C GLY A 115 -2.44 -34.69 26.18
N ALA A 116 -2.34 -33.38 25.99
CA ALA A 116 -3.26 -32.62 25.18
C ALA A 116 -2.45 -31.69 24.28
N ALA A 117 -2.88 -31.55 23.05
CA ALA A 117 -2.29 -30.62 22.11
C ALA A 117 -3.37 -29.90 21.32
N THR A 118 -3.11 -28.64 21.03
CA THR A 118 -4.08 -27.74 20.40
C THR A 118 -3.46 -27.09 19.20
N GLY A 119 -4.22 -26.92 18.13
CA GLY A 119 -3.83 -26.09 17.00
C GLY A 119 -5.05 -25.40 16.40
N SER A 120 -4.80 -24.47 15.49
CA SER A 120 -5.85 -23.74 14.78
C SER A 120 -5.49 -23.58 13.32
N TYR A 121 -6.49 -23.41 12.47
CA TYR A 121 -6.31 -23.07 11.07
C TYR A 121 -7.45 -22.12 10.65
N GLN A 122 -7.21 -21.32 9.62
CA GLN A 122 -8.19 -20.36 9.11
C GLN A 122 -8.69 -20.82 7.74
N VAL A 123 -10.01 -20.83 7.58
CA VAL A 123 -10.68 -20.98 6.29
C VAL A 123 -11.08 -19.59 5.81
N ILE A 124 -10.58 -19.20 4.65
CA ILE A 124 -10.91 -17.93 3.99
C ILE A 124 -11.69 -18.22 2.71
N GLY A 125 -12.42 -17.22 2.21
CA GLY A 125 -13.14 -17.33 0.95
C GLY A 125 -12.18 -17.42 -0.25
N ASP A 126 -12.72 -17.83 -1.39
CA ASP A 126 -11.94 -17.96 -2.64
C ASP A 126 -11.46 -16.60 -3.18
N ASP A 127 -12.00 -15.49 -2.67
CA ASP A 127 -11.52 -14.13 -2.95
C ASP A 127 -10.27 -13.78 -2.14
N VAL A 128 -9.20 -14.51 -2.46
CA VAL A 128 -7.88 -14.35 -1.84
C VAL A 128 -7.21 -13.04 -2.32
N GLY A 129 -7.71 -12.46 -3.43
CA GLY A 129 -7.23 -11.20 -3.98
C GLY A 129 -7.47 -10.03 -3.02
N ASP A 130 -8.68 -9.92 -2.50
CA ASP A 130 -9.04 -8.89 -1.51
C ASP A 130 -8.32 -9.11 -0.18
N TYR A 131 -8.17 -10.35 0.28
CA TYR A 131 -7.49 -10.66 1.54
C TYR A 131 -6.00 -10.27 1.54
N PHE A 132 -5.27 -10.58 0.47
CA PHE A 132 -3.87 -10.16 0.37
C PHE A 132 -3.72 -8.68 0.01
N ALA A 133 -4.68 -8.09 -0.71
CA ALA A 133 -4.73 -6.64 -0.89
C ALA A 133 -4.87 -5.94 0.46
N ASP A 134 -5.74 -6.41 1.35
CA ASP A 134 -5.95 -5.86 2.67
C ASP A 134 -4.72 -6.03 3.59
N ILE A 135 -4.04 -7.17 3.54
CA ILE A 135 -2.78 -7.37 4.26
C ILE A 135 -1.67 -6.46 3.70
N ALA A 136 -1.54 -6.35 2.38
CA ALA A 136 -0.58 -5.45 1.75
C ALA A 136 -0.89 -3.97 2.06
N ASN A 137 -2.16 -3.60 2.15
CA ASN A 137 -2.63 -2.27 2.55
C ASN A 137 -2.35 -2.00 4.04
N ALA A 138 -2.51 -3.00 4.92
CA ALA A 138 -2.20 -2.88 6.35
C ALA A 138 -0.68 -2.79 6.62
N VAL A 139 0.14 -3.52 5.85
CA VAL A 139 1.60 -3.57 6.04
C VAL A 139 2.33 -2.39 5.35
N SER A 140 1.69 -1.71 4.40
CA SER A 140 2.22 -0.49 3.77
C SER A 140 1.68 0.81 4.36
N SER A 141 0.78 0.72 5.35
CA SER A 141 0.19 1.91 5.97
C SER A 141 1.24 2.72 6.75
N SER A 142 1.35 4.01 6.43
CA SER A 142 2.09 4.94 7.26
C SER A 142 1.17 5.55 8.33
N GLY A 143 1.76 5.92 9.47
CA GLY A 143 1.03 6.41 10.64
C GLY A 143 1.12 5.46 11.84
N SER A 144 0.64 5.92 13.00
CA SER A 144 0.72 5.19 14.28
C SER A 144 -0.59 5.15 15.06
N GLY A 145 -1.70 5.52 14.42
CA GLY A 145 -3.01 5.53 15.06
C GLY A 145 -3.71 4.17 15.05
N ALA A 146 -4.81 4.09 15.79
CA ALA A 146 -5.50 2.82 16.09
C ALA A 146 -6.33 2.24 14.93
N TYR A 147 -6.59 3.01 13.87
CA TYR A 147 -7.53 2.64 12.80
C TYR A 147 -6.90 2.67 11.42
N ALA A 148 -7.28 1.71 10.57
CA ALA A 148 -6.96 1.74 9.15
C ALA A 148 -7.90 2.72 8.44
N CYS A 149 -7.33 3.79 7.89
CA CYS A 149 -8.04 4.90 7.28
C CYS A 149 -7.70 4.98 5.79
N THR A 150 -8.72 5.13 4.93
CA THR A 150 -8.51 5.26 3.48
C THR A 150 -8.82 6.69 3.03
N LEU A 151 -7.92 7.26 2.22
CA LEU A 151 -8.04 8.57 1.60
C LEU A 151 -8.00 8.44 0.08
N TYR A 152 -8.86 9.17 -0.62
CA TYR A 152 -8.83 9.24 -2.08
C TYR A 152 -8.34 10.61 -2.58
N VAL A 153 -7.65 10.61 -3.72
CA VAL A 153 -7.18 11.83 -4.41
C VAL A 153 -7.67 11.81 -5.84
N TYR A 154 -8.63 12.68 -6.18
CA TYR A 154 -9.33 12.71 -7.47
C TYR A 154 -9.23 14.05 -8.18
N ASP A 155 -9.32 14.01 -9.52
CA ASP A 155 -9.40 15.19 -10.39
C ASP A 155 -10.81 15.78 -10.27
N SER A 156 -10.92 17.05 -9.89
CA SER A 156 -12.19 17.76 -9.67
C SER A 156 -12.99 17.98 -10.96
N GLY A 157 -12.35 17.97 -12.13
CA GLY A 157 -12.99 18.17 -13.42
C GLY A 157 -13.53 16.89 -14.04
N SER A 158 -12.87 15.75 -13.80
CA SER A 158 -13.22 14.46 -14.44
C SER A 158 -13.68 13.37 -13.46
N SER A 159 -13.51 13.56 -12.15
CA SER A 159 -13.69 12.52 -11.13
C SER A 159 -12.81 11.28 -11.35
N SER A 160 -11.70 11.42 -12.08
CA SER A 160 -10.74 10.33 -12.27
C SER A 160 -9.71 10.27 -11.16
N ALA A 161 -9.27 9.04 -10.84
CA ALA A 161 -8.15 8.77 -9.95
C ALA A 161 -6.89 9.56 -10.32
N VAL A 162 -6.29 10.23 -9.34
CA VAL A 162 -4.98 10.88 -9.49
C VAL A 162 -3.92 9.99 -8.86
N ALA A 163 -3.21 9.22 -9.68
CA ALA A 163 -2.17 8.31 -9.24
C ALA A 163 -0.83 9.02 -8.94
N GLY A 164 -0.10 8.53 -7.93
CA GLY A 164 1.23 9.00 -7.55
C GLY A 164 1.25 10.32 -6.76
N ALA A 165 0.09 10.89 -6.43
CA ALA A 165 -0.02 12.11 -5.63
C ALA A 165 0.59 11.90 -4.25
N PHE A 166 1.58 12.72 -3.89
CA PHE A 166 2.20 12.67 -2.58
C PHE A 166 1.35 13.45 -1.58
N VAL A 167 0.82 12.77 -0.58
CA VAL A 167 0.01 13.35 0.50
C VAL A 167 0.80 13.34 1.79
N ARG A 168 0.79 14.48 2.49
CA ARG A 168 1.31 14.62 3.85
C ARG A 168 0.20 15.12 4.76
N LEU A 169 -0.10 14.35 5.80
CA LEU A 169 -1.10 14.66 6.81
C LEU A 169 -0.41 15.17 8.06
N LEU A 170 -0.79 16.35 8.53
CA LEU A 170 -0.35 16.91 9.80
C LEU A 170 -1.50 16.86 10.81
N ASN A 171 -1.16 16.81 12.09
CA ASN A 171 -2.14 17.00 13.16
C ASN A 171 -2.83 18.38 13.05
N SER A 172 -3.94 18.55 13.78
CA SER A 172 -4.80 19.74 13.68
C SER A 172 -4.09 21.08 13.96
N ASP A 173 -3.03 21.10 14.76
CA ASP A 173 -2.22 22.30 15.01
C ASP A 173 -1.05 22.48 14.03
N GLN A 174 -0.91 21.58 13.04
CA GLN A 174 0.12 21.55 12.01
C GLN A 174 1.57 21.52 12.57
N SER A 175 1.75 21.02 13.79
CA SER A 175 3.07 20.94 14.43
C SER A 175 3.83 19.65 14.13
N ALA A 176 3.12 18.56 13.77
CA ALA A 176 3.71 17.25 13.54
C ALA A 176 3.06 16.54 12.34
N VAL A 177 3.87 15.75 11.63
CA VAL A 177 3.38 14.88 10.56
C VAL A 177 2.81 13.60 11.20
N ALA A 178 1.52 13.34 10.95
CA ALA A 178 0.84 12.15 11.41
C ALA A 178 1.04 10.97 10.44
N ALA A 179 0.98 11.22 9.13
CA ALA A 179 1.22 10.23 8.09
C ALA A 179 1.65 10.88 6.76
N MET A 180 2.25 10.09 5.87
CA MET A 180 2.59 10.52 4.51
C MET A 180 2.64 9.33 3.56
N GLY A 181 2.28 9.52 2.30
CA GLY A 181 2.29 8.45 1.30
C GLY A 181 2.01 8.95 -0.11
N ASN A 182 2.03 8.04 -1.06
CA ASN A 182 1.67 8.30 -2.45
C ASN A 182 0.38 7.53 -2.80
N SER A 183 -0.50 8.15 -3.57
CA SER A 183 -1.69 7.45 -4.09
C SER A 183 -1.34 6.34 -5.08
N ASP A 184 -2.07 5.23 -4.99
CA ASP A 184 -2.01 4.12 -5.94
C ASP A 184 -2.66 4.48 -7.30
N PRO A 185 -2.66 3.57 -8.30
CA PRO A 185 -3.33 3.82 -9.59
C PRO A 185 -4.82 4.15 -9.51
N ASN A 186 -5.50 3.81 -8.41
CA ASN A 186 -6.91 4.13 -8.15
C ASN A 186 -7.07 5.42 -7.32
N GLY A 187 -5.98 6.18 -7.12
CA GLY A 187 -6.00 7.41 -6.34
C GLY A 187 -6.12 7.18 -4.84
N ARG A 188 -5.89 5.95 -4.36
CA ARG A 188 -6.13 5.55 -2.97
C ARG A 188 -4.84 5.59 -2.15
N LEU A 189 -4.94 6.05 -0.90
CA LEU A 189 -3.94 5.92 0.15
C LEU A 189 -4.55 5.25 1.37
N VAL A 190 -3.79 4.41 2.06
CA VAL A 190 -4.20 3.77 3.31
C VAL A 190 -3.21 4.13 4.41
N PHE A 191 -3.72 4.62 5.53
CA PHE A 191 -2.95 5.07 6.69
C PHE A 191 -3.41 4.37 7.96
N SER A 192 -2.57 4.33 8.98
CA SER A 192 -2.97 3.97 10.35
C SER A 192 -3.08 5.24 11.19
N LEU A 193 -4.29 5.74 11.44
CA LEU A 193 -4.59 7.03 12.07
C LEU A 193 -5.60 6.89 13.22
N ASP A 194 -5.65 7.89 14.10
CA ASP A 194 -6.67 7.97 15.15
C ASP A 194 -7.89 8.72 14.62
N ASP A 195 -9.02 8.62 15.33
CA ASP A 195 -10.25 9.36 15.02
C ASP A 195 -10.05 10.86 15.28
N HIS A 196 -9.73 11.63 14.24
CA HIS A 196 -9.36 13.04 14.33
C HIS A 196 -9.38 13.74 12.96
N GLU A 197 -9.43 15.08 12.98
CA GLU A 197 -9.26 15.92 11.78
C GLU A 197 -7.76 16.22 11.54
N TYR A 198 -7.32 16.07 10.29
CA TYR A 198 -5.93 16.30 9.88
C TYR A 198 -5.82 17.35 8.77
N ALA A 199 -4.71 18.09 8.76
CA ALA A 199 -4.38 19.02 7.70
C ALA A 199 -3.60 18.32 6.58
N ALA A 200 -4.21 18.19 5.41
CA ALA A 200 -3.64 17.52 4.25
C ALA A 200 -2.98 18.50 3.27
N TYR A 201 -1.71 18.23 2.97
CA TYR A 201 -0.94 18.86 1.90
C TYR A 201 -0.71 17.84 0.79
N VAL A 202 -1.14 18.17 -0.42
CA VAL A 202 -0.99 17.28 -1.57
C VAL A 202 -0.10 17.91 -2.61
N ASN A 203 0.89 17.15 -3.07
CA ASN A 203 1.74 17.51 -4.19
C ASN A 203 1.53 16.50 -5.31
N GLN A 204 1.09 17.00 -6.46
CA GLN A 204 1.05 16.23 -7.69
C GLN A 204 1.36 17.14 -8.87
N ASN A 205 2.29 16.68 -9.70
CA ASN A 205 2.69 17.40 -10.91
C ASN A 205 1.51 17.63 -11.87
N GLY A 206 1.33 18.88 -12.29
CA GLY A 206 0.22 19.26 -13.17
C GLY A 206 -1.14 19.37 -12.48
N TYR A 207 -1.16 19.39 -11.15
CA TYR A 207 -2.37 19.60 -10.36
C TYR A 207 -2.14 20.67 -9.31
N SER A 208 -3.21 21.35 -8.92
CA SER A 208 -3.25 22.30 -7.81
C SER A 208 -4.35 21.91 -6.82
N GLN A 209 -4.11 22.20 -5.56
CA GLN A 209 -5.08 22.03 -4.49
C GLN A 209 -5.82 23.35 -4.29
N ALA A 210 -7.16 23.34 -4.35
CA ALA A 210 -7.95 24.58 -4.29
C ALA A 210 -7.87 25.29 -2.93
N VAL A 211 -7.68 24.52 -1.86
CA VAL A 211 -7.54 24.99 -0.47
C VAL A 211 -6.34 24.31 0.14
N VAL A 212 -5.39 25.07 0.70
CA VAL A 212 -4.17 24.53 1.31
C VAL A 212 -4.02 25.06 2.74
N PRO A 213 -3.97 24.19 3.77
CA PRO A 213 -4.25 22.75 3.69
C PRO A 213 -5.73 22.44 3.44
N THR A 214 -6.03 21.27 2.88
CA THR A 214 -7.39 20.70 2.93
C THR A 214 -7.53 19.99 4.27
N LEU A 215 -8.61 20.25 5.00
CA LEU A 215 -8.93 19.50 6.22
C LEU A 215 -9.59 18.18 5.81
N VAL A 216 -9.11 17.08 6.37
CA VAL A 216 -9.67 15.74 6.16
C VAL A 216 -10.03 15.11 7.48
N ASP A 217 -11.22 14.53 7.57
CA ASP A 217 -11.75 13.94 8.80
C ASP A 217 -11.74 12.40 8.70
N PHE A 218 -11.09 11.73 9.65
CA PHE A 218 -11.01 10.28 9.67
C PHE A 218 -11.80 9.73 10.86
N ASN A 219 -12.87 8.99 10.57
CA ASN A 219 -13.70 8.34 11.57
C ASN A 219 -13.75 6.83 11.30
N PRO A 220 -13.56 5.95 12.31
CA PRO A 220 -13.53 4.49 12.16
C PRO A 220 -14.85 3.83 11.70
N GLY A 221 -15.95 4.59 11.60
CA GLY A 221 -17.22 4.18 10.99
C GLY A 221 -17.74 5.16 9.93
N GLY A 222 -16.92 6.13 9.52
CA GLY A 222 -17.27 7.16 8.54
C GLY A 222 -16.99 6.76 7.09
N ALA A 223 -17.49 7.57 6.15
CA ALA A 223 -17.07 7.47 4.75
C ALA A 223 -15.61 7.92 4.62
N ASN A 224 -14.87 7.28 3.71
CA ASN A 224 -13.51 7.69 3.35
C ASN A 224 -13.53 9.13 2.81
N ASP A 225 -12.59 9.96 3.26
CA ASP A 225 -12.47 11.33 2.76
C ASP A 225 -11.84 11.36 1.36
N THR A 226 -12.10 12.43 0.61
CA THR A 226 -11.61 12.63 -0.76
C THR A 226 -11.03 14.02 -0.92
N ILE A 227 -9.74 14.09 -1.28
CA ILE A 227 -9.10 15.33 -1.70
C ILE A 227 -9.30 15.52 -3.19
N TRP A 228 -9.91 16.65 -3.54
CA TRP A 228 -10.12 17.04 -4.92
C TRP A 228 -9.01 17.98 -5.40
N LEU A 229 -8.26 17.52 -6.39
CA LEU A 229 -7.24 18.32 -7.06
C LEU A 229 -7.79 18.86 -8.37
N THR A 230 -7.44 20.10 -8.70
CA THR A 230 -7.77 20.68 -10.00
C THR A 230 -6.58 20.50 -10.91
N ARG A 231 -6.79 19.96 -12.11
CA ARG A 231 -5.73 19.90 -13.11
C ARG A 231 -5.29 21.32 -13.44
N PHE A 232 -3.98 21.54 -13.42
CA PHE A 232 -3.41 22.82 -13.82
C PHE A 232 -3.71 23.05 -15.31
N ASP A 233 -4.39 24.14 -15.61
CA ASP A 233 -4.63 24.60 -16.98
C ASP A 233 -3.71 25.81 -17.26
N PRO A 234 -2.70 25.68 -18.14
CA PRO A 234 -1.87 26.82 -18.55
C PRO A 234 -2.65 27.82 -19.42
N GLY A 235 -3.91 27.54 -19.75
CA GLY A 235 -4.74 28.29 -20.67
C GLY A 235 -4.46 27.92 -22.13
N GLN A 236 -5.26 28.50 -23.03
CA GLN A 236 -5.16 28.27 -24.47
C GLN A 236 -4.26 29.30 -25.15
N THR A 237 -3.59 28.88 -26.21
CA THR A 237 -2.83 29.79 -27.08
C THR A 237 -3.76 30.72 -27.86
N PRO A 238 -3.34 31.95 -28.20
CA PRO A 238 -4.14 32.86 -29.04
C PRO A 238 -4.43 32.31 -30.44
N THR A 239 -3.58 31.40 -30.93
CA THR A 239 -3.69 30.78 -32.25
C THR A 239 -3.40 29.28 -32.16
N ALA A 240 -4.16 28.48 -32.90
CA ALA A 240 -4.11 27.02 -32.83
C ALA A 240 -2.77 26.39 -33.28
N ASN A 241 -1.91 27.17 -33.94
CA ASN A 241 -0.61 26.70 -34.45
C ASN A 241 0.55 26.96 -33.47
N LEU A 242 0.26 27.42 -32.26
CA LEU A 242 1.25 27.63 -31.20
C LEU A 242 1.05 26.60 -30.08
N CYS A 243 2.16 26.25 -29.45
CA CYS A 243 2.24 25.47 -28.23
C CYS A 243 2.53 26.40 -27.06
N ARG A 244 1.69 26.40 -26.02
CA ARG A 244 1.98 27.10 -24.76
C ARG A 244 3.00 26.34 -23.95
N VAL A 245 4.24 26.79 -23.98
CA VAL A 245 5.33 26.25 -23.16
C VAL A 245 5.31 26.94 -21.81
N TYR A 246 5.27 26.19 -20.72
CA TYR A 246 5.14 26.76 -19.39
C TYR A 246 5.98 26.02 -18.34
N GLY A 247 6.19 26.66 -17.20
CA GLY A 247 6.88 26.07 -16.07
C GLY A 247 6.79 26.91 -14.81
N TYR A 248 7.48 26.46 -13.78
CA TYR A 248 7.59 27.15 -12.50
C TYR A 248 9.05 27.31 -12.12
N VAL A 249 9.37 28.42 -11.46
CA VAL A 249 10.66 28.66 -10.81
C VAL A 249 10.41 28.84 -9.32
N GLN A 250 11.00 27.96 -8.52
CA GLN A 250 10.81 27.94 -7.08
C GLN A 250 12.15 28.02 -6.35
N SER A 251 12.15 28.60 -5.15
CA SER A 251 13.26 28.56 -4.21
C SER A 251 13.36 27.20 -3.52
N LEU A 252 14.44 26.99 -2.77
CA LEU A 252 14.70 25.74 -2.05
C LEU A 252 13.63 25.38 -1.00
N ASP A 253 12.89 26.37 -0.51
CA ASP A 253 11.76 26.20 0.41
C ASP A 253 10.41 25.99 -0.32
N GLY A 254 10.42 25.86 -1.65
CA GLY A 254 9.25 25.59 -2.48
C GLY A 254 8.38 26.81 -2.81
N ARG A 255 8.81 28.02 -2.42
CA ARG A 255 8.08 29.26 -2.79
C ARG A 255 8.39 29.66 -4.22
N GLY A 256 7.41 30.23 -4.91
CA GLY A 256 7.60 30.82 -6.23
C GLY A 256 8.59 31.98 -6.21
N ILE A 257 9.45 32.07 -7.22
CA ILE A 257 10.36 33.21 -7.41
C ILE A 257 9.75 34.13 -8.47
N ASP A 258 9.31 35.31 -8.05
CA ASP A 258 8.78 36.37 -8.91
C ASP A 258 9.90 37.08 -9.70
N GLY A 259 9.60 37.57 -10.90
CA GLY A 259 10.52 38.41 -11.68
C GLY A 259 11.71 37.69 -12.35
N VAL A 260 11.68 36.35 -12.45
CA VAL A 260 12.64 35.60 -13.26
C VAL A 260 12.32 35.82 -14.73
N ILE A 261 13.29 36.35 -15.48
CA ILE A 261 13.15 36.59 -16.92
C ILE A 261 13.35 35.26 -17.65
N VAL A 262 12.33 34.82 -18.37
CA VAL A 262 12.37 33.61 -19.20
C VAL A 262 12.46 34.03 -20.66
N THR A 263 13.49 33.55 -21.35
CA THR A 263 13.76 33.88 -22.75
C THR A 263 13.80 32.60 -23.58
N ALA A 264 13.07 32.53 -24.68
CA ALA A 264 13.16 31.45 -25.66
C ALA A 264 13.63 32.01 -27.01
N ARG A 265 14.69 31.42 -27.59
CA ARG A 265 15.21 31.83 -28.90
C ARG A 265 15.57 30.64 -29.77
N ILE A 266 15.47 30.80 -31.08
CA ILE A 266 15.99 29.85 -32.06
C ILE A 266 17.33 30.37 -32.56
N GLN A 267 18.35 29.50 -32.64
CA GLN A 267 19.67 29.87 -33.15
C GLN A 267 19.84 29.61 -34.66
N LYS A 268 18.89 28.91 -35.28
CA LYS A 268 18.92 28.54 -36.70
C LYS A 268 18.30 29.65 -37.56
N SER A 269 18.92 29.94 -38.70
CA SER A 269 18.44 30.94 -39.68
C SER A 269 18.94 30.57 -41.09
N PRO A 270 18.12 30.74 -42.15
CA PRO A 270 16.72 31.18 -42.12
C PRO A 270 15.80 30.13 -41.48
N LEU A 271 14.64 30.57 -41.01
CA LEU A 271 13.60 29.71 -40.45
C LEU A 271 12.30 29.97 -41.23
N LEU A 272 11.64 28.92 -41.69
CA LEU A 272 10.36 29.03 -42.36
C LEU A 272 9.25 28.41 -41.49
N PHE A 273 8.07 29.00 -41.55
CA PHE A 273 6.83 28.45 -41.02
C PHE A 273 5.74 28.68 -42.06
N ASP A 274 5.17 27.61 -42.61
CA ASP A 274 4.19 27.67 -43.70
C ASP A 274 4.66 28.54 -44.89
N GLY A 275 5.94 28.40 -45.27
CA GLY A 275 6.57 29.16 -46.36
C GLY A 275 6.88 30.63 -46.04
N VAL A 276 6.56 31.12 -44.83
CA VAL A 276 6.88 32.48 -44.39
C VAL A 276 8.19 32.49 -43.61
N ILE A 277 9.07 33.45 -43.91
CA ILE A 277 10.30 33.67 -43.14
C ILE A 277 9.95 34.18 -41.75
N ILE A 278 10.35 33.44 -40.72
CA ILE A 278 10.21 33.83 -39.31
C ILE A 278 11.53 34.41 -38.82
N SER A 279 11.46 35.58 -38.20
CA SER A 279 12.63 36.16 -37.54
C SER A 279 12.97 35.38 -36.28
N PRO A 280 14.25 35.00 -36.04
CA PRO A 280 14.67 34.26 -34.85
C PRO A 280 14.78 35.15 -33.59
N PHE A 281 13.95 36.20 -33.49
CA PHE A 281 13.95 37.06 -32.31
C PHE A 281 13.50 36.29 -31.08
N ALA A 282 14.13 36.59 -29.95
CA ALA A 282 13.80 35.96 -28.70
C ALA A 282 12.43 36.44 -28.20
N LEU A 283 11.63 35.51 -27.71
CA LEU A 283 10.43 35.83 -26.93
C LEU A 283 10.79 35.83 -25.46
N THR A 284 10.26 36.81 -24.71
CA THR A 284 10.55 36.98 -23.28
C THR A 284 9.28 37.11 -22.47
N THR A 285 9.30 36.53 -21.27
CA THR A 285 8.27 36.72 -20.23
C THR A 285 8.96 36.83 -18.88
N THR A 286 8.21 37.13 -17.83
CA THR A 286 8.67 37.12 -16.44
C THR A 286 7.79 36.20 -15.63
N THR A 287 8.37 35.50 -14.65
CA THR A 287 7.58 34.76 -13.69
C THR A 287 6.70 35.69 -12.86
N ASP A 288 5.55 35.19 -12.44
CA ASP A 288 4.67 35.88 -11.48
C ASP A 288 5.01 35.52 -10.02
N SER A 289 4.19 35.99 -9.07
CA SER A 289 4.37 35.73 -7.63
C SER A 289 4.33 34.25 -7.23
N SER A 290 3.76 33.37 -8.07
CA SER A 290 3.78 31.91 -7.85
C SER A 290 5.00 31.24 -8.48
N GLY A 291 5.85 32.02 -9.17
CA GLY A 291 6.97 31.53 -9.96
C GLY A 291 6.53 30.97 -11.31
N TYR A 292 5.26 31.10 -11.69
CA TYR A 292 4.73 30.60 -12.95
C TYR A 292 5.14 31.48 -14.12
N TRP A 293 5.43 30.87 -15.26
CA TRP A 293 5.67 31.56 -16.52
C TRP A 293 5.15 30.74 -17.69
N TYR A 294 4.86 31.41 -18.81
CA TYR A 294 4.56 30.76 -20.08
C TYR A 294 5.01 31.58 -21.28
N LEU A 295 5.26 30.90 -22.40
CA LEU A 295 5.54 31.45 -23.72
C LEU A 295 4.78 30.63 -24.76
N ASP A 296 4.15 31.30 -25.72
CA ASP A 296 3.49 30.63 -26.85
C ASP A 296 4.49 30.52 -28.01
N LEU A 297 4.94 29.30 -28.30
CA LEU A 297 6.02 29.00 -29.25
C LEU A 297 5.50 28.17 -30.42
N ILE A 298 6.11 28.32 -31.60
CA ILE A 298 5.78 27.48 -32.76
C ILE A 298 6.36 26.07 -32.50
N PRO A 299 5.58 24.99 -32.66
CA PRO A 299 6.09 23.64 -32.56
C PRO A 299 7.28 23.40 -33.50
N SER A 300 8.32 22.73 -33.01
CA SER A 300 9.56 22.49 -33.77
C SER A 300 9.30 21.77 -35.10
N GLY A 301 8.42 20.78 -35.11
CA GLY A 301 8.06 20.02 -36.32
C GLY A 301 7.23 20.79 -37.33
N ALA A 302 6.75 22.00 -37.00
CA ALA A 302 6.06 22.88 -37.93
C ALA A 302 7.00 23.91 -38.59
N LEU A 303 8.25 23.96 -38.14
CA LEU A 303 9.29 24.82 -38.70
C LEU A 303 10.05 24.06 -39.80
N ASP A 304 10.60 24.79 -40.76
CA ASP A 304 11.62 24.27 -41.68
C ASP A 304 12.96 24.96 -41.40
N PRO A 305 13.98 24.19 -40.96
CA PRO A 305 13.96 22.73 -40.80
C PRO A 305 13.28 22.26 -39.50
N ASP A 306 12.69 21.07 -39.54
CA ASP A 306 11.84 20.46 -38.50
C ASP A 306 12.60 19.98 -37.25
N ASP A 307 13.92 19.92 -37.34
CA ASP A 307 14.84 19.62 -36.24
C ASP A 307 15.15 20.85 -35.35
N THR A 308 14.46 21.97 -35.57
CA THR A 308 14.72 23.23 -34.88
C THR A 308 14.51 23.10 -33.37
N LYS A 309 15.47 23.60 -32.59
CA LYS A 309 15.41 23.64 -31.12
C LYS A 309 15.40 25.07 -30.61
N TYR A 310 14.69 25.27 -29.51
CA TYR A 310 14.69 26.51 -28.75
C TYR A 310 15.76 26.46 -27.67
N ASP A 311 16.57 27.50 -27.56
CA ASP A 311 17.46 27.80 -26.43
C ASP A 311 16.66 28.61 -25.42
N VAL A 312 16.17 27.94 -24.37
CA VAL A 312 15.41 28.55 -23.28
C VAL A 312 16.35 28.89 -22.13
N THR A 313 16.36 30.15 -21.71
CA THR A 313 17.19 30.67 -20.62
C THR A 313 16.31 31.29 -19.54
N LEU A 314 16.57 30.94 -18.29
CA LEU A 314 15.96 31.56 -17.11
C LEU A 314 17.03 32.42 -16.43
N HIS A 315 16.77 33.72 -16.31
CA HIS A 315 17.70 34.68 -15.73
C HIS A 315 17.04 35.44 -14.59
N TYR A 316 17.74 35.52 -13.47
CA TYR A 316 17.35 36.31 -12.30
C TYR A 316 18.45 37.33 -12.01
N PRO A 317 18.22 38.44 -11.27
CA PRO A 317 19.27 39.43 -11.03
C PRO A 317 20.56 38.86 -10.40
N SER A 318 20.48 37.73 -9.69
CA SER A 318 21.65 37.03 -9.15
C SER A 318 22.44 36.21 -10.17
N GLY A 319 21.91 36.01 -11.39
CA GLY A 319 22.55 35.26 -12.47
C GLY A 319 21.59 34.37 -13.27
N THR A 320 22.16 33.62 -14.21
CA THR A 320 21.41 32.63 -15.00
C THR A 320 21.12 31.40 -14.16
N ILE A 321 19.84 31.09 -13.99
CA ILE A 321 19.36 29.91 -13.25
C ILE A 321 19.47 28.66 -14.13
N LEU A 322 19.07 28.77 -15.39
CA LEU A 322 19.01 27.64 -16.30
C LEU A 322 19.26 28.08 -17.74
N ARG A 323 19.87 27.19 -18.52
CA ARG A 323 19.88 27.25 -19.98
C ARG A 323 19.68 25.85 -20.55
N LYS A 324 18.66 25.64 -21.39
CA LYS A 324 18.29 24.34 -21.95
C LYS A 324 17.93 24.47 -23.42
N GLN A 325 18.44 23.58 -24.25
CA GLN A 325 18.00 23.44 -25.64
C GLN A 325 17.02 22.28 -25.77
N LEU A 326 15.86 22.52 -26.36
CA LEU A 326 14.83 21.49 -26.53
C LEU A 326 13.94 21.76 -27.75
N PRO A 327 13.43 20.70 -28.40
CA PRO A 327 12.33 20.84 -29.35
C PRO A 327 11.02 21.12 -28.60
N ILE A 328 10.11 21.86 -29.24
CA ILE A 328 8.75 22.09 -28.74
C ILE A 328 7.80 21.13 -29.47
N PRO A 329 7.01 20.31 -28.76
CA PRO A 329 6.14 19.33 -29.39
C PRO A 329 4.94 19.99 -30.08
N ASN A 330 4.30 19.25 -30.98
CA ASN A 330 3.06 19.67 -31.63
C ASN A 330 1.84 19.37 -30.74
N GLU A 331 1.74 20.10 -29.65
CA GLU A 331 0.68 19.98 -28.63
C GLU A 331 0.18 21.37 -28.23
N ALA A 332 -1.05 21.47 -27.70
CA ALA A 332 -1.63 22.75 -27.28
C ALA A 332 -0.82 23.42 -26.15
N SER A 333 -0.25 22.61 -25.24
CA SER A 333 0.58 23.09 -24.14
C SER A 333 1.66 22.09 -23.81
N PHE A 334 2.82 22.56 -23.36
CA PHE A 334 3.96 21.73 -22.99
C PHE A 334 4.55 22.19 -21.66
N TRP A 335 4.50 21.31 -20.66
CA TRP A 335 5.16 21.56 -19.38
C TRP A 335 6.65 21.28 -19.51
N MET A 336 7.47 22.34 -19.43
CA MET A 336 8.92 22.18 -19.48
C MET A 336 9.41 21.59 -18.15
N ARG A 337 9.67 20.28 -18.16
CA ARG A 337 10.35 19.57 -17.07
C ARG A 337 11.85 19.82 -17.15
N TRP A 338 12.46 20.06 -15.99
CA TRP A 338 13.87 20.41 -15.85
C TRP A 338 14.73 19.16 -15.77
#